data_AF-A0A285QI26-F1
#
_entry.id   AF-A0A285QI26-F1
#
_cell.length_a   1.000
_cell.length_b   1.000
_cell.length_c   1.000
_cell.angle_alpha   90.00
_cell.angle_beta   90.00
_cell.angle_gamma   90.00
#
_symmetry.space_group_name_H-M   'P 1'
#
loop_
_entity.id
_entity.type
_entity.pdbx_description
1 polymer ?
#
loop_
_entity_poly.entity_id
_entity_poly.type
_entity_poly.pdbx_seq_one_letter_code
_entity_poly.pdbx_strand_id
1 'polypeptide(L)'
;MAMLENFDRNDLARVLRHLRDAAEERRALDHEEAGTGVTDPEWPHGGSYADRLRTSIESSRRAVSDQQVLAAWQMTTGEAGDPDADLLIAEIERRNLDL
;
A
#
# COMPACT_ATOMS: atom_id res chain seq x y z
N MET A 1 -4.12 17.61 -20.35
CA MET A 1 -4.09 16.55 -19.32
C MET A 1 -5.20 16.86 -18.33
N ALA A 2 -6.32 16.13 -18.40
CA ALA A 2 -7.44 16.27 -17.48
C ALA A 2 -7.75 14.85 -16.98
N MET A 3 -7.49 14.55 -15.71
CA MET A 3 -7.84 13.22 -15.16
C MET A 3 -8.16 13.17 -13.66
N LEU A 4 -8.08 14.29 -12.92
CA LEU A 4 -8.36 14.33 -11.47
C LEU A 4 -9.19 15.54 -11.02
N GLU A 5 -10.01 16.12 -11.91
CA GLU A 5 -10.80 17.33 -11.59
C GLU A 5 -11.80 17.16 -10.44
N ASN A 6 -12.02 15.92 -9.96
CA ASN A 6 -12.95 15.59 -8.87
C ASN A 6 -12.31 14.76 -7.74
N PHE A 7 -10.98 14.69 -7.63
CA PHE A 7 -10.34 13.94 -6.54
C PHE A 7 -10.69 14.60 -5.19
N ASP A 8 -11.36 13.86 -4.31
CA ASP A 8 -11.90 14.40 -3.06
C ASP A 8 -11.36 13.69 -1.80
N ARG A 9 -11.89 14.06 -0.62
CA ARG A 9 -11.49 13.42 0.65
C ARG A 9 -11.86 11.94 0.74
N ASN A 10 -12.91 11.49 0.05
CA ASN A 10 -13.28 10.08 0.03
C ASN A 10 -12.29 9.28 -0.83
N ASP A 11 -11.86 9.85 -1.95
CA ASP A 11 -10.81 9.27 -2.78
C ASP A 11 -9.48 9.20 -2.03
N LEU A 12 -9.09 10.26 -1.33
CA LEU A 12 -7.94 10.27 -0.42
C LEU A 12 -8.04 9.14 0.62
N ALA A 13 -9.18 9.03 1.32
CA ALA A 13 -9.38 8.00 2.34
C ALA A 13 -9.36 6.58 1.75
N ARG A 14 -9.78 6.39 0.49
CA ARG A 14 -9.70 5.11 -0.22
C ARG A 14 -8.25 4.78 -0.57
N VAL A 15 -7.49 5.73 -1.10
CA VAL A 15 -6.06 5.56 -1.41
C VAL A 15 -5.27 5.18 -0.15
N LEU A 16 -5.41 5.98 0.92
CA LEU A 16 -4.70 5.74 2.18
C LEU A 16 -5.01 4.38 2.79
N ARG A 17 -6.28 3.93 2.70
CA ARG A 17 -6.67 2.60 3.17
C ARG A 17 -5.95 1.49 2.41
N HIS A 18 -5.97 1.53 1.08
CA HIS A 18 -5.28 0.52 0.28
C HIS A 18 -3.76 0.49 0.53
N LEU A 19 -3.13 1.66 0.72
CA LEU A 19 -1.71 1.73 1.04
C LEU A 19 -1.41 1.24 2.46
N ARG A 20 -2.27 1.54 3.43
CA ARG A 20 -2.13 1.07 4.80
C ARG A 20 -2.31 -0.44 4.91
N ASP A 21 -3.33 -1.00 4.26
CA ASP A 21 -3.56 -2.44 4.19
C ASP A 21 -2.33 -3.15 3.61
N ALA A 22 -1.78 -2.64 2.49
CA ALA A 22 -0.57 -3.18 1.89
C ALA A 22 0.68 -3.06 2.80
N ALA A 23 0.81 -1.99 3.57
CA ALA A 23 1.92 -1.78 4.50
C ALA A 23 1.82 -2.71 5.73
N GLU A 24 0.61 -2.91 6.26
CA GLU A 24 0.35 -3.82 7.38
C GLU A 24 0.60 -5.28 6.99
N GLU A 25 0.08 -5.70 5.83
CA GLU A 25 0.34 -7.02 5.27
C GLU A 25 1.83 -7.25 4.99
N ARG A 26 2.54 -6.21 4.53
CA ARG A 26 4.00 -6.30 4.33
C ARG A 26 4.75 -6.50 5.64
N ARG A 27 4.38 -5.77 6.71
CA ARG A 27 4.97 -5.98 8.04
C ARG A 27 4.69 -7.38 8.58
N ALA A 28 3.50 -7.92 8.34
CA ALA A 28 3.17 -9.30 8.68
C ALA A 28 4.06 -10.29 7.91
N LEU A 29 4.24 -10.07 6.59
CA LEU A 29 5.12 -10.89 5.76
C LEU A 29 6.58 -10.83 6.24
N ASP A 30 7.10 -9.63 6.50
CA ASP A 30 8.47 -9.45 6.98
C ASP A 30 8.67 -10.13 8.35
N HIS A 31 7.65 -10.15 9.22
CA HIS A 31 7.69 -10.88 10.50
C HIS A 31 7.75 -12.40 10.32
N GLU A 32 6.96 -12.94 9.38
CA GLU A 32 7.01 -14.36 9.01
C GLU A 32 8.38 -14.73 8.41
N GLU A 33 8.92 -13.90 7.52
CA GLU A 33 10.22 -14.11 6.88
C GLU A 33 11.41 -13.95 7.84
N ALA A 34 11.31 -13.07 8.84
CA ALA A 34 12.43 -12.71 9.73
C ALA A 34 12.68 -13.69 10.90
N GLY A 35 11.80 -14.66 11.16
CA GLY A 35 12.16 -15.76 12.06
C GLY A 35 11.12 -16.18 13.09
N THR A 36 9.97 -16.66 12.63
CA THR A 36 9.28 -17.70 13.39
C THR A 36 9.15 -18.91 12.49
N GLY A 37 9.71 -20.05 12.92
CA GLY A 37 9.50 -21.35 12.27
C GLY A 37 8.06 -21.84 12.46
N VAL A 38 7.07 -20.97 12.29
CA VAL A 38 5.66 -21.31 12.19
C VAL A 38 5.54 -22.03 10.85
N THR A 39 5.32 -23.33 10.96
CA THR A 39 4.95 -24.15 9.81
C THR A 39 3.66 -23.57 9.28
N ASP A 40 3.72 -23.01 8.06
CA ASP A 40 2.55 -22.52 7.35
C ASP A 40 1.46 -23.59 7.44
N PRO A 41 0.28 -23.32 8.02
CA PRO A 41 -0.78 -24.30 8.04
C PRO A 41 -1.05 -24.69 6.58
N GLU A 42 -0.97 -25.98 6.24
CA GLU A 42 -1.38 -26.45 4.93
C GLU A 42 -2.87 -26.17 4.76
N TRP A 43 -3.18 -25.03 4.15
CA TRP A 43 -4.54 -24.68 3.79
C TRP A 43 -4.96 -25.49 2.56
N PRO A 44 -6.18 -26.02 2.50
CA PRO A 44 -6.63 -26.97 1.46
C PRO A 44 -6.67 -26.41 0.03
N HIS A 45 -6.39 -25.12 -0.16
CA HIS A 45 -6.32 -24.45 -1.46
C HIS A 45 -4.92 -23.86 -1.65
N GLY A 46 -4.03 -24.69 -2.20
CA GLY A 46 -2.57 -24.49 -2.36
C GLY A 46 -2.09 -23.04 -2.42
N GLY A 47 -1.18 -22.71 -1.51
CA GLY A 47 -0.47 -21.44 -1.40
C GLY A 47 -0.09 -21.18 0.06
N SER A 48 1.17 -20.85 0.32
CA SER A 48 1.62 -20.46 1.66
C SER A 48 0.91 -19.18 2.11
N TYR A 49 0.72 -18.98 3.42
CA TYR A 49 0.23 -17.73 4.00
C TYR A 49 1.05 -16.54 3.48
N ALA A 50 2.37 -16.72 3.35
CA ALA A 50 3.27 -15.75 2.75
C ALA A 50 2.91 -15.42 1.29
N ASP A 51 2.56 -16.40 0.45
CA ASP A 51 2.16 -16.15 -0.95
C ASP A 51 0.82 -15.40 -1.05
N ARG A 52 -0.10 -15.65 -0.12
CA ARG A 52 -1.35 -14.89 -0.04
C ARG A 52 -1.11 -13.45 0.37
N LEU A 53 -0.25 -13.22 1.37
CA LEU A 53 0.14 -11.86 1.76
C LEU A 53 0.78 -11.14 0.58
N ARG A 54 1.72 -11.77 -0.15
CA ARG A 54 2.31 -11.18 -1.37
C ARG A 54 1.25 -10.81 -2.40
N THR A 55 0.32 -11.73 -2.67
CA THR A 55 -0.77 -11.51 -3.63
C THR A 55 -1.71 -10.37 -3.19
N SER A 56 -2.04 -10.31 -1.90
CA SER A 56 -2.91 -9.28 -1.33
C SER A 56 -2.26 -7.90 -1.37
N ILE A 57 -0.97 -7.80 -1.00
CA ILE A 57 -0.17 -6.57 -1.08
C ILE A 57 -0.16 -6.06 -2.53
N GLU A 58 0.06 -6.93 -3.51
CA GLU A 58 0.02 -6.55 -4.92
C GLU A 58 -1.36 -6.08 -5.35
N SER A 59 -2.42 -6.76 -4.93
CA SER A 59 -3.80 -6.38 -5.25
C SER A 59 -4.17 -5.01 -4.69
N SER A 60 -3.85 -4.76 -3.42
CA SER A 60 -4.08 -3.49 -2.74
C SER A 60 -3.31 -2.34 -3.41
N ARG A 61 -2.06 -2.58 -3.85
CA ARG A 61 -1.28 -1.58 -4.60
C ARG A 61 -1.86 -1.30 -5.99
N ARG A 62 -2.27 -2.34 -6.71
CA ARG A 62 -2.87 -2.20 -8.05
C ARG A 62 -4.25 -1.53 -8.03
N ALA A 63 -4.93 -1.52 -6.89
CA ALA A 63 -6.18 -0.79 -6.71
C ALA A 63 -6.00 0.74 -6.73
N VAL A 64 -4.75 1.23 -6.62
CA VAL A 64 -4.41 2.65 -6.63
C VAL A 64 -3.54 2.97 -7.84
N SER A 65 -3.99 3.92 -8.67
CA SER A 65 -3.22 4.42 -9.81
C SER A 65 -2.17 5.46 -9.41
N ASP A 66 -1.14 5.64 -10.24
CA ASP A 66 -0.06 6.60 -9.99
C ASP A 66 -0.60 8.03 -9.86
N GLN A 67 -1.58 8.39 -10.70
CA GLN A 67 -2.26 9.68 -10.62
C GLN A 67 -2.96 9.87 -9.26
N GLN A 68 -3.63 8.84 -8.74
CA GLN A 68 -4.27 8.92 -7.42
C GLN A 68 -3.27 9.04 -6.27
N VAL A 69 -2.11 8.40 -6.38
CA VAL A 69 -1.02 8.56 -5.39
C VAL A 69 -0.51 10.01 -5.39
N LEU A 70 -0.23 10.57 -6.57
CA LEU A 70 0.23 11.96 -6.70
C LEU A 70 -0.84 12.97 -6.26
N ALA A 71 -2.11 12.72 -6.56
CA ALA A 71 -3.22 13.55 -6.10
C ALA A 71 -3.38 13.51 -4.58
N ALA A 72 -3.28 12.32 -3.98
CA ALA A 72 -3.30 12.14 -2.55
C ALA A 72 -2.15 12.88 -1.87
N TRP A 73 -0.95 12.80 -2.43
CA TRP A 73 0.23 13.56 -1.96
C TRP A 73 -0.04 15.07 -1.93
N GLN A 74 -0.60 15.63 -3.00
CA GLN A 74 -0.95 17.06 -3.08
C GLN A 74 -2.01 17.49 -2.04
N MET A 75 -2.80 16.56 -1.51
CA MET A 75 -3.77 16.84 -0.45
C MET A 75 -3.21 16.70 0.97
N THR A 76 -2.05 16.06 1.13
CA THR A 76 -1.35 16.00 2.42
C THR A 76 -0.53 17.26 2.65
N THR A 77 -0.24 17.58 3.92
CA THR A 77 0.54 18.77 4.27
C THR A 77 2.02 18.63 3.91
N GLY A 78 2.48 17.41 3.59
CA GLY A 78 3.89 17.10 3.35
C GLY A 78 4.77 17.31 4.59
N GLU A 79 4.16 17.42 5.77
CA GLU A 79 4.87 17.63 7.03
C GLU A 79 5.56 16.34 7.48
N ALA A 80 6.83 16.45 7.86
CA ALA A 80 7.57 15.33 8.43
C ALA A 80 6.87 14.83 9.71
N GLY A 81 6.58 13.53 9.75
CA GLY A 81 5.86 12.89 10.86
C GLY A 81 4.34 12.80 10.67
N ASP A 82 3.80 13.23 9.53
CA ASP A 82 2.45 12.84 9.11
C ASP A 82 2.51 11.39 8.58
N PRO A 83 1.88 10.41 9.28
CA PRO A 83 1.93 9.01 8.88
C PRO A 83 1.27 8.75 7.53
N ASP A 84 0.33 9.59 7.09
CA ASP A 84 -0.32 9.45 5.80
C ASP A 84 0.58 10.00 4.68
N ALA A 85 1.32 11.09 4.93
CA ALA A 85 2.33 11.62 4.02
C ALA A 85 3.51 10.66 3.84
N ASP A 86 3.99 10.04 4.93
CA ASP A 86 5.07 9.05 4.92
C ASP A 86 4.68 7.80 4.09
N LEU A 87 3.44 7.34 4.21
CA LEU A 87 2.91 6.22 3.42
C LEU A 87 2.88 6.54 1.92
N LEU A 88 2.50 7.77 1.56
CA LEU A 88 2.44 8.21 0.17
C LEU A 88 3.85 8.37 -0.43
N ILE A 89 4.79 8.98 0.30
CA ILE A 89 6.20 9.06 -0.12
C ILE A 89 6.78 7.68 -0.38
N ALA A 90 6.60 6.74 0.54
CA ALA A 90 7.12 5.38 0.39
C ALA A 90 6.57 4.70 -0.88
N GLU A 91 5.30 4.93 -1.23
CA GLU A 91 4.70 4.37 -2.44
C GLU A 91 5.17 5.10 -3.72
N ILE A 92 5.37 6.42 -3.67
CA ILE A 92 5.94 7.23 -4.77
C ILE A 92 7.36 6.75 -5.09
N GLU A 93 8.22 6.64 -4.08
CA GLU A 93 9.59 6.17 -4.21
C GLU A 93 9.65 4.74 -4.78
N ARG A 94 8.79 3.85 -4.27
CA ARG A 94 8.70 2.45 -4.75
C ARG A 94 8.30 2.38 -6.23
N ARG A 95 7.45 3.29 -6.69
CA ARG A 95 6.96 3.36 -8.08
C ARG A 95 7.87 4.18 -9.00
N ASN A 96 8.90 4.83 -8.46
CA ASN A 96 9.73 5.80 -9.18
C ASN A 96 8.87 6.89 -9.86
N LEU A 97 7.91 7.46 -9.15
CA LEU A 97 7.11 8.57 -9.65
C LEU A 97 7.84 9.90 -9.46
N ASP A 98 7.77 10.76 -10.47
CA ASP A 98 8.27 12.13 -10.37
C ASP A 98 7.28 13.00 -9.57
N LEU A 99 7.79 13.65 -8.52
CA LEU A 99 7.07 14.60 -7.66
C LEU A 99 7.03 16.02 -8.23
#